data_AF-A0A3B0AFP5-F1
#
_entry.id   AF-A0A3B0AFP5-F1
#
_cell.length_a   1.000
_cell.length_b   1.000
_cell.length_c   1.000
_cell.angle_alpha   90.00
_cell.angle_beta   90.00
_cell.angle_gamma   90.00
#
_symmetry.space_group_name_H-M   'P 1'
#
loop_
_entity.id
_entity.type
_entity.pdbx_description
1 polymer ?
#
loop_
_entity_poly.entity_id
_entity_poly.type
_entity_poly.pdbx_seq_one_letter_code
_entity_poly.pdbx_strand_id
1 'polypeptide(L)'
;MTDRVTPHMLREAIADTLRDCVKSYHLAAVCESLGLEPEREDEDPHRSKRWYVLGRLQTRQMAELATIAQRVTEEFGGRELIELVGRLGVRGVAGELKNLIFAADGPKPELVLADALNNVICITKNEQYCLVYDQPLADHGLTWRELVSWWTNRNQLPTDAGKERDNALHLYGRLERSMQHNGLEMEFFKTYAALYKQFGFGIPALIPQVYLHYDPYVRRRLTKSPGPLARQRMDFLLLMPARARIVIEIDGLHHYANDDGRADDHRYAEMVAEDRKLRLAGYEVYRFGAAELKRDRKRSVVSDFFRELLESHHSLPAASTAT
;
A
#
# COMPACT_ATOMS: atom_id res chain seq x y z
N MET A 1 25.05 -3.42 -14.98
CA MET A 1 24.35 -2.31 -15.66
C MET A 1 22.88 -2.46 -15.34
N THR A 2 22.37 -1.63 -14.44
CA THR A 2 20.97 -1.65 -13.98
C THR A 2 20.09 -1.06 -15.08
N ASP A 3 19.48 -1.94 -15.86
CA ASP A 3 18.74 -1.60 -17.05
C ASP A 3 17.37 -1.03 -16.64
N ARG A 4 17.27 0.31 -16.59
CA ARG A 4 16.09 1.07 -16.13
C ARG A 4 14.94 0.88 -17.11
N VAL A 5 13.76 0.47 -16.62
CA VAL A 5 12.56 0.37 -17.47
C VAL A 5 12.11 1.78 -17.87
N THR A 6 11.95 2.00 -19.18
CA THR A 6 11.54 3.29 -19.74
C THR A 6 10.07 3.28 -20.15
N PRO A 7 9.40 4.46 -20.23
CA PRO A 7 8.02 4.53 -20.71
C PRO A 7 7.86 3.92 -22.10
N HIS A 8 8.87 4.08 -22.96
CA HIS A 8 8.87 3.51 -24.30
C HIS A 8 8.78 1.97 -24.27
N MET A 9 9.60 1.31 -23.44
CA MET A 9 9.58 -0.15 -23.30
C MET A 9 8.21 -0.67 -22.86
N LEU A 10 7.55 0.01 -21.93
CA LEU A 10 6.19 -0.35 -21.50
C LEU A 10 5.17 -0.19 -22.63
N ARG A 11 5.21 0.94 -23.36
CA ARG A 11 4.26 1.20 -24.46
C ARG A 11 4.35 0.12 -25.53
N GLU A 12 5.57 -0.23 -25.94
CA GLU A 12 5.81 -1.27 -26.94
C GLU A 12 5.31 -2.63 -26.45
N ALA A 13 5.67 -3.04 -25.23
CA ALA A 13 5.28 -4.34 -24.69
C ALA A 13 3.76 -4.48 -24.44
N ILE A 14 3.08 -3.41 -24.00
CA ILE A 14 1.61 -3.39 -23.90
C ILE A 14 0.99 -3.58 -25.29
N ALA A 15 1.44 -2.79 -26.28
CA ALA A 15 0.90 -2.84 -27.63
C ALA A 15 1.13 -4.19 -28.30
N ASP A 16 2.30 -4.80 -28.11
CA ASP A 16 2.63 -6.12 -28.65
C ASP A 16 1.79 -7.21 -27.98
N THR A 17 1.61 -7.16 -26.65
CA THR A 17 0.77 -8.14 -25.94
C THR A 17 -0.70 -8.09 -26.39
N LEU A 18 -1.28 -6.89 -26.47
CA LEU A 18 -2.67 -6.73 -26.94
C LEU A 18 -2.83 -7.08 -28.42
N ARG A 19 -1.83 -6.76 -29.27
CA ARG A 19 -1.80 -7.22 -30.66
C ARG A 19 -1.84 -8.74 -30.73
N ASP A 20 -1.11 -9.45 -29.88
CA ASP A 20 -1.01 -10.90 -30.00
C ASP A 20 -2.21 -11.63 -29.38
N CYS A 21 -2.72 -11.14 -28.25
CA CYS A 21 -3.78 -11.80 -27.50
C CYS A 21 -5.21 -11.39 -27.91
N VAL A 22 -5.42 -10.17 -28.45
CA VAL A 22 -6.77 -9.62 -28.68
C VAL A 22 -7.10 -9.58 -30.17
N LYS A 23 -8.31 -9.99 -30.54
CA LYS A 23 -8.81 -9.91 -31.93
C LYS A 23 -9.17 -8.46 -32.28
N SER A 24 -8.97 -8.04 -33.53
CA SER A 24 -9.12 -6.63 -33.94
C SER A 24 -10.51 -6.05 -33.61
N TYR A 25 -11.57 -6.84 -33.81
CA TYR A 25 -12.95 -6.44 -33.52
C TYR A 25 -13.31 -6.37 -32.02
N HIS A 26 -12.42 -6.82 -31.13
CA HIS A 26 -12.56 -6.66 -29.68
C HIS A 26 -11.57 -5.63 -29.09
N LEU A 27 -10.62 -5.15 -29.88
CA LEU A 27 -9.51 -4.34 -29.38
C LEU A 27 -9.97 -2.98 -28.86
N ALA A 28 -10.94 -2.34 -29.52
CA ALA A 28 -11.52 -1.08 -29.07
C ALA A 28 -12.15 -1.20 -27.68
N ALA A 29 -13.03 -2.18 -27.48
CA ALA A 29 -13.67 -2.44 -26.20
C ALA A 29 -12.66 -2.77 -25.08
N VAL A 30 -11.61 -3.55 -25.39
CA VAL A 30 -10.53 -3.84 -24.44
C VAL A 30 -9.72 -2.59 -24.10
N CYS A 31 -9.45 -1.70 -25.07
CA CYS A 31 -8.77 -0.44 -24.79
C CYS A 31 -9.60 0.43 -23.82
N GLU A 32 -10.91 0.55 -24.05
CA GLU A 32 -11.81 1.29 -23.16
C GLU A 32 -11.87 0.68 -21.76
N SER A 33 -11.95 -0.65 -21.64
CA SER A 33 -11.97 -1.33 -20.34
C SER A 33 -10.67 -1.04 -19.56
N LEU A 34 -9.54 -0.93 -20.24
CA LEU A 34 -8.24 -0.57 -19.68
C LEU A 34 -8.10 0.93 -19.34
N GLY A 35 -9.12 1.75 -19.60
CA GLY A 35 -9.11 3.19 -19.34
C GLY A 35 -8.42 4.02 -20.44
N LEU A 36 -8.22 3.43 -21.62
CA LEU A 36 -7.72 4.14 -22.80
C LEU A 36 -8.86 4.86 -23.53
N GLU A 37 -8.50 5.84 -24.35
CA GLU A 37 -9.46 6.63 -25.11
C GLU A 37 -10.30 5.75 -26.07
N PRO A 38 -11.60 6.05 -26.24
CA PRO A 38 -12.48 5.32 -27.14
C PRO A 38 -12.04 5.43 -28.61
N GLU A 39 -12.61 4.59 -29.47
CA GLU A 39 -12.36 4.62 -30.91
C GLU A 39 -12.86 5.94 -31.54
N ARG A 40 -12.04 6.55 -32.40
CA ARG A 40 -12.39 7.75 -33.18
C ARG A 40 -12.88 7.34 -34.57
N GLU A 41 -13.72 8.15 -35.20
CA GLU A 41 -14.35 7.82 -36.50
C GLU A 41 -13.37 7.52 -37.64
N ASP A 42 -12.14 8.04 -37.57
CA ASP A 42 -11.09 7.86 -38.58
C ASP A 42 -10.10 6.73 -38.27
N GLU A 43 -10.27 6.05 -37.13
CA GLU A 43 -9.39 4.99 -36.68
C GLU A 43 -9.99 3.61 -36.99
N ASP A 44 -9.12 2.63 -37.27
CA ASP A 44 -9.55 1.26 -37.54
C ASP A 44 -8.52 0.25 -36.99
N PRO A 45 -8.85 -0.51 -35.92
CA PRO A 45 -8.02 -1.59 -35.38
C PRO A 45 -7.60 -2.65 -36.40
N HIS A 46 -8.35 -2.84 -37.50
CA HIS A 46 -8.03 -3.79 -38.55
C HIS A 46 -6.84 -3.36 -39.41
N ARG A 47 -6.53 -2.06 -39.50
CA ARG A 47 -5.35 -1.56 -40.21
C ARG A 47 -4.06 -1.93 -39.50
N SER A 48 -4.01 -1.72 -38.19
CA SER A 48 -2.89 -2.15 -37.34
C SER A 48 -3.25 -2.07 -35.86
N LYS A 49 -3.52 -3.23 -35.25
CA LYS A 49 -3.77 -3.35 -33.81
C LYS A 49 -2.68 -2.70 -32.95
N ARG A 50 -1.42 -2.86 -33.36
CA ARG A 50 -0.28 -2.33 -32.62
C ARG A 50 -0.26 -0.80 -32.63
N TRP A 51 -0.44 -0.20 -33.80
CA TRP A 51 -0.41 1.26 -33.95
C TRP A 51 -1.63 1.91 -33.29
N TYR A 52 -2.79 1.24 -33.38
CA TYR A 52 -4.01 1.62 -32.69
C TYR A 52 -3.82 1.73 -31.17
N VAL A 53 -3.15 0.76 -30.55
CA VAL A 53 -2.83 0.78 -29.11
C VAL A 53 -1.78 1.84 -28.79
N LEU A 54 -0.70 1.93 -29.57
CA LEU A 54 0.39 2.89 -29.31
C LEU A 54 -0.09 4.34 -29.31
N GLY A 55 -0.96 4.72 -30.25
CA GLY A 55 -1.52 6.08 -30.31
C GLY A 55 -2.18 6.49 -29.00
N ARG A 56 -2.86 5.55 -28.33
CA ARG A 56 -3.54 5.78 -27.03
C ARG A 56 -2.61 5.80 -25.82
N LEU A 57 -1.42 5.23 -25.95
CA LEU A 57 -0.43 5.16 -24.88
C LEU A 57 0.60 6.30 -24.92
N GLN A 58 0.67 7.06 -26.03
CA GLN A 58 1.69 8.10 -26.22
C GLN A 58 1.63 9.21 -25.17
N THR A 59 0.43 9.65 -24.80
CA THR A 59 0.20 10.74 -23.82
C THR A 59 0.30 10.27 -22.38
N ARG A 60 0.34 8.95 -22.14
CA ARG A 60 0.30 8.36 -20.80
C ARG A 60 1.64 8.49 -20.08
N GLN A 61 1.54 8.85 -18.80
CA GLN A 61 2.70 8.97 -17.91
C GLN A 61 3.14 7.60 -17.39
N MET A 62 4.35 7.53 -16.81
CA MET A 62 4.93 6.25 -16.36
C MET A 62 4.02 5.49 -15.36
N ALA A 63 3.42 6.20 -14.39
CA ALA A 63 2.54 5.58 -13.41
C ALA A 63 1.28 4.97 -14.07
N GLU A 64 0.68 5.68 -15.01
CA GLU A 64 -0.48 5.18 -15.76
C GLU A 64 -0.11 3.98 -16.64
N LEU A 65 1.04 4.04 -17.33
CA LEU A 65 1.55 2.94 -18.14
C LEU A 65 1.82 1.70 -17.30
N ALA A 66 2.32 1.85 -16.07
CA ALA A 66 2.54 0.73 -15.15
C ALA A 66 1.21 0.08 -14.73
N THR A 67 0.20 0.89 -14.40
CA THR A 67 -1.15 0.39 -14.08
C THR A 67 -1.78 -0.36 -15.26
N ILE A 68 -1.70 0.21 -16.47
CA ILE A 68 -2.21 -0.43 -17.69
C ILE A 68 -1.46 -1.74 -17.96
N ALA A 69 -0.13 -1.73 -17.87
CA ALA A 69 0.70 -2.92 -18.05
C ALA A 69 0.29 -4.03 -17.09
N GLN A 70 0.06 -3.72 -15.80
CA GLN A 70 -0.38 -4.70 -14.83
C GLN A 70 -1.72 -5.33 -15.20
N ARG A 71 -2.73 -4.52 -15.53
CA ARG A 71 -4.05 -5.02 -15.95
C ARG A 71 -3.97 -5.91 -17.18
N VAL A 72 -3.15 -5.52 -18.16
CA VAL A 72 -2.91 -6.33 -19.37
C VAL A 72 -2.21 -7.64 -19.02
N THR A 73 -1.25 -7.66 -18.09
CA THR A 73 -0.62 -8.91 -17.66
C THR A 73 -1.56 -9.83 -16.88
N GLU A 74 -2.47 -9.29 -16.08
CA GLU A 74 -3.45 -10.05 -15.32
C GLU A 74 -4.49 -10.73 -16.23
N GLU A 75 -4.91 -10.04 -17.29
CA GLU A 75 -5.98 -10.50 -18.18
C GLU A 75 -5.48 -11.29 -19.40
N PHE A 76 -4.36 -10.85 -20.01
CA PHE A 76 -3.86 -11.38 -21.29
C PHE A 76 -2.46 -11.99 -21.20
N GLY A 77 -1.74 -11.77 -20.11
CA GLY A 77 -0.37 -12.26 -19.92
C GLY A 77 0.68 -11.45 -20.68
N GLY A 78 1.52 -12.13 -21.46
CA GLY A 78 2.64 -11.52 -22.21
C GLY A 78 3.96 -11.61 -21.45
N ARG A 79 4.85 -12.52 -21.86
CA ARG A 79 6.09 -12.84 -21.14
C ARG A 79 7.00 -11.63 -20.93
N GLU A 80 7.22 -10.86 -22.00
CA GLU A 80 8.07 -9.67 -21.97
C GLU A 80 7.46 -8.56 -21.11
N LEU A 81 6.14 -8.36 -21.19
CA LEU A 81 5.42 -7.38 -20.37
C LEU A 81 5.47 -7.77 -18.88
N ILE A 82 5.30 -9.06 -18.56
CA ILE A 82 5.44 -9.59 -17.19
C ILE A 82 6.85 -9.32 -16.65
N GLU A 83 7.89 -9.54 -17.45
CA GLU A 83 9.28 -9.27 -17.05
C GLU A 83 9.52 -7.77 -16.82
N LEU A 84 8.97 -6.90 -17.66
CA LEU A 84 9.08 -5.44 -17.50
C LEU A 84 8.31 -4.93 -16.28
N VAL A 85 7.08 -5.39 -16.07
CA VAL A 85 6.29 -5.08 -14.85
C VAL A 85 7.01 -5.59 -13.60
N GLY A 86 7.57 -6.81 -13.65
CA GLY A 86 8.37 -7.37 -12.57
C GLY A 86 9.61 -6.55 -12.23
N ARG A 87 10.23 -5.89 -13.23
CA ARG A 87 11.37 -4.98 -13.07
C ARG A 87 10.99 -3.58 -12.59
N LEU A 88 9.75 -3.12 -12.84
CA LEU A 88 9.25 -1.81 -12.42
C LEU A 88 8.99 -1.72 -10.92
N GLY A 89 9.00 -2.84 -10.18
CA GLY A 89 8.76 -2.83 -8.74
C GLY A 89 7.31 -2.54 -8.35
N VAL A 90 6.40 -2.33 -9.30
CA VAL A 90 4.96 -2.15 -9.05
C VAL A 90 4.34 -3.51 -8.79
N ARG A 91 4.65 -4.07 -7.63
CA ARG A 91 3.91 -5.21 -7.09
C ARG A 91 2.80 -4.62 -6.23
N GLY A 92 1.66 -4.28 -6.79
CA GLY A 92 0.47 -4.10 -5.97
C GLY A 92 0.14 -5.44 -5.28
N VAL A 93 -0.27 -5.42 -4.02
CA VAL A 93 -0.74 -6.64 -3.36
C VAL A 93 -2.06 -7.06 -4.02
N ALA A 94 -2.11 -8.28 -4.56
CA ALA A 94 -3.28 -8.79 -5.26
C ALA A 94 -4.51 -8.89 -4.33
N GLY A 95 -5.67 -8.45 -4.82
CA GLY A 95 -6.96 -8.50 -4.12
C GLY A 95 -7.44 -7.17 -3.53
N GLU A 96 -8.75 -6.99 -3.48
CA GLU A 96 -9.41 -5.84 -2.85
C GLU A 96 -9.19 -5.84 -1.33
N LEU A 97 -8.88 -4.67 -0.76
CA LEU A 97 -8.84 -4.50 0.69
C LEU A 97 -10.27 -4.60 1.22
N LYS A 98 -10.59 -5.68 1.94
CA LYS A 98 -11.94 -5.88 2.49
C LYS A 98 -12.17 -5.09 3.77
N ASN A 99 -11.31 -5.27 4.75
CA ASN A 99 -11.38 -4.60 6.05
C ASN A 99 -9.97 -4.30 6.55
N LEU A 100 -9.75 -3.07 7.02
CA LEU A 100 -8.51 -2.67 7.70
C LEU A 100 -8.80 -2.55 9.20
N ILE A 101 -8.18 -3.42 9.99
CA ILE A 101 -8.33 -3.47 11.45
C ILE A 101 -7.04 -2.90 12.06
N PHE A 102 -7.15 -1.84 12.86
CA PHE A 102 -5.96 -1.09 13.30
C PHE A 102 -6.15 -0.34 14.62
N ALA A 103 -5.05 0.22 15.14
CA ALA A 103 -5.00 1.12 16.28
C ALA A 103 -5.78 0.63 17.52
N ALA A 104 -5.52 -0.59 17.99
CA ALA A 104 -6.15 -1.07 19.20
C ALA A 104 -5.67 -0.28 20.43
N ASP A 105 -6.57 0.33 21.20
CA ASP A 105 -6.23 1.07 22.44
C ASP A 105 -6.54 0.27 23.72
N GLY A 106 -6.53 -1.05 23.60
CA GLY A 106 -6.75 -2.00 24.69
C GLY A 106 -6.23 -3.40 24.34
N PRO A 107 -6.80 -4.47 24.92
CA PRO A 107 -6.43 -5.84 24.60
C PRO A 107 -6.49 -6.12 23.10
N LYS A 108 -5.57 -6.96 22.64
CA LYS A 108 -5.45 -7.35 21.22
C LYS A 108 -6.76 -7.93 20.68
N PRO A 109 -7.22 -7.54 19.48
CA PRO A 109 -8.37 -8.15 18.83
C PRO A 109 -8.10 -9.62 18.51
N GLU A 110 -9.10 -10.47 18.75
CA GLU A 110 -9.07 -11.87 18.33
C GLU A 110 -9.80 -11.98 17.00
N LEU A 111 -9.07 -12.35 15.95
CA LEU A 111 -9.58 -12.42 14.58
C LEU A 111 -9.81 -13.88 14.19
N VAL A 112 -10.97 -14.16 13.61
CA VAL A 112 -11.30 -15.48 13.06
C VAL A 112 -11.81 -15.31 11.64
N LEU A 113 -11.35 -16.18 10.75
CA LEU A 113 -11.89 -16.31 9.41
C LEU A 113 -13.22 -17.05 9.47
N ALA A 114 -14.31 -16.30 9.40
CA ALA A 114 -15.66 -16.84 9.41
C ALA A 114 -16.01 -17.54 8.10
N ASP A 115 -15.47 -17.05 6.97
CA ASP A 115 -15.65 -17.65 5.65
C ASP A 115 -14.33 -17.64 4.89
N ALA A 116 -13.77 -18.83 4.67
CA ALA A 116 -12.51 -19.01 3.96
C ALA A 116 -12.62 -18.83 2.44
N LEU A 117 -13.79 -19.10 1.86
CA LEU A 117 -14.01 -19.00 0.42
C LEU A 117 -14.20 -17.54 0.02
N ASN A 118 -14.90 -16.79 0.86
CA ASN A 118 -15.17 -15.37 0.65
C ASN A 118 -14.19 -14.46 1.41
N ASN A 119 -13.16 -15.02 2.04
CA ASN A 119 -12.15 -14.29 2.82
C ASN A 119 -12.77 -13.28 3.83
N VAL A 120 -13.82 -13.71 4.54
CA VAL A 120 -14.53 -12.89 5.54
C VAL A 120 -13.89 -13.10 6.90
N ILE A 121 -13.40 -12.00 7.47
CA ILE A 121 -12.77 -11.96 8.80
C ILE A 121 -13.76 -11.33 9.78
N CYS A 122 -13.94 -11.98 10.93
CA CYS A 122 -14.74 -11.49 12.05
C CYS A 122 -13.85 -11.27 13.27
N ILE A 123 -14.17 -10.25 14.07
CA ILE A 123 -13.53 -10.00 15.35
C ILE A 123 -14.36 -10.69 16.42
N THR A 124 -13.83 -11.73 17.06
CA THR A 124 -14.55 -12.52 18.07
C THR A 124 -14.41 -11.96 19.47
N LYS A 125 -13.35 -11.20 19.74
CA LYS A 125 -13.12 -10.52 21.02
C LYS A 125 -12.39 -9.20 20.83
N ASN A 126 -12.63 -8.28 21.75
CA ASN A 126 -11.93 -6.99 21.87
C ASN A 126 -12.15 -6.04 20.68
N GLU A 127 -13.22 -6.22 19.91
CA GLU A 127 -13.60 -5.35 18.79
C GLU A 127 -13.71 -3.88 19.22
N GLN A 128 -14.26 -3.63 20.41
CA GLN A 128 -14.48 -2.28 20.95
C GLN A 128 -13.19 -1.46 21.12
N TYR A 129 -12.03 -2.12 21.16
CA TYR A 129 -10.74 -1.46 21.33
C TYR A 129 -10.07 -1.11 20.01
N CYS A 130 -10.52 -1.66 18.87
CA CYS A 130 -9.89 -1.45 17.56
C CYS A 130 -10.76 -0.64 16.61
N LEU A 131 -10.10 -0.11 15.57
CA LEU A 131 -10.75 0.59 14.48
C LEU A 131 -10.89 -0.36 13.28
N VAL A 132 -12.07 -0.35 12.65
CA VAL A 132 -12.35 -1.14 11.44
C VAL A 132 -12.76 -0.18 10.33
N TYR A 133 -11.86 0.01 9.37
CA TYR A 133 -12.13 0.76 8.15
C TYR A 133 -12.63 -0.21 7.08
N ASP A 134 -13.83 0.05 6.58
CA ASP A 134 -14.67 -0.82 5.74
C ASP A 134 -15.06 -0.17 4.41
N GLN A 135 -14.47 0.99 4.09
CA GLN A 135 -14.76 1.72 2.86
C GLN A 135 -13.85 1.25 1.73
N PRO A 136 -14.30 1.32 0.46
CA PRO A 136 -13.46 1.01 -0.69
C PRO A 136 -12.29 2.00 -0.79
N LEU A 137 -11.15 1.50 -1.27
CA LEU A 137 -9.99 2.35 -1.58
C LEU A 137 -10.11 2.90 -2.99
N ALA A 138 -9.75 4.17 -3.17
CA ALA A 138 -9.56 4.77 -4.48
C ALA A 138 -8.16 4.44 -5.04
N ASP A 139 -7.95 4.71 -6.34
CA ASP A 139 -6.69 4.41 -7.02
C ASP A 139 -5.48 5.19 -6.48
N HIS A 140 -5.72 6.31 -5.78
CA HIS A 140 -4.71 7.11 -5.09
C HIS A 140 -4.38 6.61 -3.67
N GLY A 141 -4.95 5.49 -3.24
CA GLY A 141 -4.73 4.90 -1.92
C GLY A 141 -5.66 5.46 -0.84
N LEU A 142 -5.16 5.57 0.40
CA LEU A 142 -5.91 6.12 1.53
C LEU A 142 -5.22 7.38 2.07
N THR A 143 -5.79 8.54 1.79
CA THR A 143 -5.27 9.82 2.28
C THR A 143 -5.68 10.10 3.72
N TRP A 144 -4.94 11.00 4.39
CA TRP A 144 -5.32 11.45 5.73
C TRP A 144 -6.70 12.13 5.74
N ARG A 145 -7.03 12.91 4.71
CA ARG A 145 -8.35 13.54 4.56
C ARG A 145 -9.47 12.50 4.50
N GLU A 146 -9.30 11.44 3.74
CA GLU A 146 -10.30 10.36 3.63
C GLU A 146 -10.46 9.62 4.95
N LEU A 147 -9.36 9.34 5.64
CA LEU A 147 -9.43 8.70 6.95
C LEU A 147 -10.11 9.61 7.99
N VAL A 148 -9.87 10.92 7.95
CA VAL A 148 -10.56 11.90 8.80
C VAL A 148 -12.05 12.00 8.44
N SER A 149 -12.41 11.96 7.16
CA SER A 149 -13.80 11.96 6.69
C SER A 149 -14.55 10.73 7.19
N TRP A 150 -13.96 9.54 7.03
CA TRP A 150 -14.48 8.29 7.58
C TRP A 150 -14.69 8.39 9.10
N TRP A 151 -13.69 8.89 9.83
CA TRP A 151 -13.76 9.05 11.28
C TRP A 151 -14.87 10.02 11.72
N THR A 152 -15.00 11.13 10.99
CA THR A 152 -16.03 12.16 11.20
C THR A 152 -17.43 11.55 11.06
N ASN A 153 -17.68 10.82 9.97
CA ASN A 153 -18.96 10.17 9.71
C ASN A 153 -19.27 9.10 10.76
N ARG A 154 -18.29 8.24 11.08
CA ARG A 154 -18.45 7.16 12.08
C ARG A 154 -18.86 7.68 13.45
N ASN A 155 -18.30 8.81 13.87
CA ASN A 155 -18.53 9.39 15.20
C ASN A 155 -19.56 10.53 15.20
N GLN A 156 -20.20 10.80 14.06
CA GLN A 156 -21.19 11.87 13.88
C GLN A 156 -20.65 13.24 14.36
N LEU A 157 -19.38 13.53 14.05
CA LEU A 157 -18.74 14.78 14.43
C LEU A 157 -19.23 15.94 13.54
N PRO A 158 -19.16 17.20 14.00
CA PRO A 158 -19.56 18.36 13.21
C PRO A 158 -18.81 18.47 11.88
N THR A 159 -19.55 18.80 10.81
CA THR A 159 -19.06 18.95 9.44
C THR A 159 -19.06 20.40 8.93
N ASP A 160 -19.30 21.36 9.83
CA ASP A 160 -19.30 22.79 9.51
C ASP A 160 -17.94 23.25 8.95
N ALA A 161 -17.96 24.35 8.20
CA ALA A 161 -16.74 24.95 7.65
C ALA A 161 -15.70 25.21 8.75
N GLY A 162 -14.48 24.73 8.54
CA GLY A 162 -13.36 24.85 9.49
C GLY A 162 -13.23 23.69 10.49
N LYS A 163 -14.16 22.72 10.53
CA LYS A 163 -14.10 21.57 11.46
C LYS A 163 -13.17 20.43 11.05
N GLU A 164 -12.70 20.40 9.80
CA GLU A 164 -11.78 19.36 9.30
C GLU A 164 -10.54 19.20 10.20
N ARG A 165 -9.96 20.31 10.67
CA ARG A 165 -8.78 20.28 11.55
C ARG A 165 -9.09 19.75 12.94
N ASP A 166 -10.22 20.14 13.53
CA ASP A 166 -10.65 19.66 14.85
C ASP A 166 -10.90 18.14 14.80
N ASN A 167 -11.58 17.66 13.75
CA ASN A 167 -11.84 16.25 13.55
C ASN A 167 -10.55 15.46 13.27
N ALA A 168 -9.59 16.04 12.55
CA ALA A 168 -8.27 15.46 12.36
C ALA A 168 -7.49 15.31 13.68
N LEU A 169 -7.54 16.31 14.56
CA LEU A 169 -6.95 16.23 15.89
C LEU A 169 -7.65 15.17 16.76
N HIS A 170 -8.97 15.04 16.64
CA HIS A 170 -9.73 14.00 17.33
C HIS A 170 -9.32 12.58 16.90
N LEU A 171 -9.20 12.34 15.59
CA LEU A 171 -8.69 11.08 15.07
C LEU A 171 -7.23 10.85 15.51
N TYR A 172 -6.37 11.85 15.37
CA TYR A 172 -4.97 11.78 15.79
C TYR A 172 -4.85 11.33 17.26
N GLY A 173 -5.62 11.92 18.17
CA GLY A 173 -5.62 11.53 19.58
C GLY A 173 -6.12 10.09 19.80
N ARG A 174 -7.06 9.60 18.99
CA ARG A 174 -7.51 8.20 19.04
C ARG A 174 -6.41 7.23 18.57
N LEU A 175 -5.66 7.59 17.54
CA LEU A 175 -4.55 6.78 17.04
C LEU A 175 -3.38 6.78 18.03
N GLU A 176 -3.05 7.93 18.61
CA GLU A 176 -1.99 8.06 19.61
C GLU A 176 -2.23 7.15 20.83
N ARG A 177 -3.49 6.99 21.27
CA ARG A 177 -3.85 6.09 22.37
C ARG A 177 -3.41 4.63 22.14
N SER A 178 -3.44 4.15 20.90
CA SER A 178 -3.01 2.77 20.58
C SER A 178 -1.51 2.53 20.81
N MET A 179 -0.70 3.59 20.77
CA MET A 179 0.76 3.50 20.87
C MET A 179 1.31 3.97 22.23
N GLN A 180 0.46 4.26 23.22
CA GLN A 180 0.90 4.85 24.50
C GLN A 180 1.97 4.04 25.25
N HIS A 181 2.00 2.73 25.05
CA HIS A 181 2.96 1.84 25.69
C HIS A 181 4.26 1.65 24.88
N ASN A 182 4.37 2.24 23.69
CA ASN A 182 5.56 2.20 22.85
C ASN A 182 6.00 3.61 22.43
N GLY A 183 6.94 4.18 23.19
CA GLY A 183 7.46 5.51 22.96
C GLY A 183 8.14 5.72 21.60
N LEU A 184 8.69 4.66 20.98
CA LEU A 184 9.33 4.76 19.66
C LEU A 184 8.29 4.84 18.55
N GLU A 185 7.29 3.95 18.55
CA GLU A 185 6.14 4.01 17.63
C GLU A 185 5.45 5.38 17.72
N MET A 186 5.19 5.86 18.95
CA MET A 186 4.54 7.15 19.16
C MET A 186 5.35 8.33 18.59
N GLU A 187 6.66 8.37 18.82
CA GLU A 187 7.52 9.44 18.29
C GLU A 187 7.67 9.37 16.76
N PHE A 188 7.70 8.17 16.20
CA PHE A 188 7.72 7.95 14.75
C PHE A 188 6.44 8.46 14.10
N PHE A 189 5.28 8.09 14.66
CA PHE A 189 3.96 8.57 14.22
C PHE A 189 3.84 10.09 14.32
N LYS A 190 4.29 10.70 15.43
CA LYS A 190 4.35 12.16 15.62
C LYS A 190 5.15 12.86 14.53
N THR A 191 6.27 12.27 14.16
CA THR A 191 7.16 12.85 13.15
C THR A 191 6.50 12.84 11.77
N TYR A 192 5.84 11.75 11.38
CA TYR A 192 5.04 11.72 10.16
C TYR A 192 3.85 12.68 10.20
N ALA A 193 3.11 12.71 11.31
CA ALA A 193 1.92 13.56 11.44
C ALA A 193 2.23 15.06 11.31
N ALA A 194 3.47 15.48 11.58
CA ALA A 194 3.92 16.85 11.32
C ALA A 194 3.89 17.20 9.82
N LEU A 195 4.05 16.21 8.93
CA LEU A 195 4.01 16.40 7.48
C LEU A 195 2.61 16.83 6.99
N TYR A 196 1.53 16.46 7.69
CA TYR A 196 0.19 16.95 7.38
C TYR A 196 0.06 18.46 7.51
N LYS A 197 0.85 19.10 8.38
CA LYS A 197 0.91 20.57 8.47
C LYS A 197 1.68 21.18 7.31
N GLN A 198 2.66 20.46 6.76
CA GLN A 198 3.52 20.93 5.68
C GLN A 198 2.88 20.75 4.30
N PHE A 199 2.27 19.59 4.05
CA PHE A 199 1.77 19.19 2.73
C PHE A 199 0.24 19.07 2.66
N GLY A 200 -0.46 19.35 3.77
CA GLY A 200 -1.91 19.21 3.87
C GLY A 200 -2.37 17.77 4.07
N PHE A 201 -3.69 17.58 4.08
CA PHE A 201 -4.31 16.29 4.39
C PHE A 201 -4.47 15.37 3.17
N GLY A 202 -3.98 15.80 2.00
CA GLY A 202 -4.03 15.01 0.76
C GLY A 202 -2.94 13.94 0.66
N ILE A 203 -1.94 13.96 1.54
CA ILE A 203 -0.91 12.91 1.56
C ILE A 203 -1.47 11.61 2.21
N PRO A 204 -0.89 10.44 1.91
CA PRO A 204 -1.30 9.16 2.49
C PRO A 204 -1.38 9.16 4.02
N ALA A 205 -2.36 8.47 4.58
CA ALA A 205 -2.50 8.30 6.01
C ALA A 205 -1.51 7.27 6.53
N LEU A 206 -0.66 7.60 7.51
CA LEU A 206 0.14 6.62 8.23
C LEU A 206 -0.73 5.91 9.26
N ILE A 207 -1.00 4.62 9.03
CA ILE A 207 -1.95 3.83 9.82
C ILE A 207 -1.17 3.00 10.84
N PRO A 208 -1.32 3.23 12.15
CA PRO A 208 -0.58 2.49 13.17
C PRO A 208 -1.25 1.16 13.52
N GLN A 209 -0.42 0.19 13.91
CA GLN A 209 -0.80 -1.09 14.54
C GLN A 209 -1.87 -1.84 13.76
N VAL A 210 -1.55 -2.23 12.53
CA VAL A 210 -2.47 -2.92 11.62
C VAL A 210 -2.48 -4.42 11.90
N TYR A 211 -3.65 -4.97 12.22
CA TYR A 211 -3.83 -6.39 12.49
C TYR A 211 -4.09 -7.17 11.20
N LEU A 212 -3.38 -8.27 11.05
CA LEU A 212 -3.49 -9.15 9.88
C LEU A 212 -4.24 -10.42 10.24
N HIS A 213 -5.10 -10.86 9.33
CA HIS A 213 -5.52 -12.26 9.25
C HIS A 213 -5.17 -12.78 7.85
N TYR A 214 -4.34 -13.82 7.78
CA TYR A 214 -4.00 -14.46 6.51
C TYR A 214 -5.08 -15.44 6.07
N ASP A 215 -5.21 -15.59 4.74
CA ASP A 215 -6.00 -16.61 4.07
C ASP A 215 -5.48 -18.03 4.41
N PRO A 216 -6.34 -19.01 4.76
CA PRO A 216 -5.97 -20.39 5.06
C PRO A 216 -5.38 -21.16 3.86
N TYR A 217 -5.59 -20.72 2.62
CA TYR A 217 -4.91 -21.29 1.45
C TYR A 217 -3.42 -20.91 1.41
N VAL A 218 -3.08 -19.71 1.88
CA VAL A 218 -1.68 -19.29 2.12
C VAL A 218 -1.08 -20.10 3.28
N ARG A 219 -1.88 -20.42 4.31
CA ARG A 219 -1.49 -21.29 5.43
C ARG A 219 -1.15 -22.74 5.00
N ARG A 220 -1.87 -23.31 4.04
CA ARG A 220 -1.57 -24.65 3.49
C ARG A 220 -0.32 -24.69 2.61
N ARG A 221 0.01 -23.60 1.89
CA ARG A 221 1.23 -23.51 1.09
C ARG A 221 2.47 -23.14 1.90
N LEU A 222 2.31 -22.44 3.03
CA LEU A 222 3.43 -21.92 3.82
C LEU A 222 3.86 -22.78 5.03
N THR A 223 3.08 -23.77 5.48
CA THR A 223 3.46 -24.57 6.67
C THR A 223 3.03 -26.04 6.59
N LYS A 224 3.98 -26.96 6.84
CA LYS A 224 3.73 -28.36 7.26
C LYS A 224 3.34 -28.48 8.75
N SER A 225 3.30 -27.38 9.50
CA SER A 225 3.03 -27.38 10.95
C SER A 225 1.93 -26.38 11.32
N PRO A 226 0.89 -26.78 12.07
CA PRO A 226 -0.18 -25.90 12.52
C PRO A 226 0.29 -25.06 13.72
N GLY A 227 1.04 -23.99 13.48
CA GLY A 227 1.36 -22.96 14.48
C GLY A 227 0.49 -21.71 14.34
N PRO A 228 0.40 -20.85 15.37
CA PRO A 228 -0.13 -19.49 15.23
C PRO A 228 0.69 -18.71 14.19
N LEU A 229 0.05 -17.79 13.46
CA LEU A 229 0.72 -16.94 12.47
C LEU A 229 1.87 -16.17 13.14
N ALA A 230 3.07 -16.25 12.57
CA ALA A 230 4.29 -15.64 13.12
C ALA A 230 4.21 -14.11 13.20
N ARG A 231 3.41 -13.47 12.34
CA ARG A 231 3.17 -12.02 12.35
C ARG A 231 1.67 -11.72 12.33
N GLN A 232 1.17 -11.13 13.41
CA GLN A 232 -0.25 -10.83 13.62
C GLN A 232 -0.55 -9.32 13.60
N ARG A 233 0.49 -8.48 13.56
CA ARG A 233 0.41 -7.02 13.58
C ARG A 233 1.59 -6.42 12.81
N MET A 234 1.33 -5.42 11.98
CA MET A 234 2.33 -4.52 11.40
C MET A 234 2.36 -3.22 12.22
N ASP A 235 3.53 -2.65 12.46
CA ASP A 235 3.61 -1.41 13.25
C ASP A 235 3.00 -0.23 12.52
N PHE A 236 3.28 -0.06 11.23
CA PHE A 236 2.63 0.95 10.39
C PHE A 236 2.37 0.48 8.96
N LEU A 237 1.33 1.03 8.36
CA LEU A 237 0.96 0.81 6.96
C LEU A 237 0.68 2.15 6.26
N LEU A 238 1.15 2.29 5.02
CA LEU A 238 0.67 3.28 4.06
C LEU A 238 -0.01 2.56 2.89
N LEU A 239 -1.15 3.07 2.48
CA LEU A 239 -1.88 2.64 1.30
C LEU A 239 -1.71 3.74 0.24
N MET A 240 -0.86 3.47 -0.75
CA MET A 240 -0.35 4.44 -1.71
C MET A 240 -1.08 4.33 -3.05
N PRO A 241 -0.90 5.31 -3.96
CA PRO A 241 -1.31 5.19 -5.34
C PRO A 241 -0.77 3.93 -6.04
N ALA A 242 -1.42 3.53 -7.14
CA ALA A 242 -1.03 2.35 -7.93
C ALA A 242 -0.99 1.04 -7.10
N ARG A 243 -1.84 0.96 -6.06
CA ARG A 243 -1.99 -0.19 -5.16
C ARG A 243 -0.71 -0.55 -4.38
N ALA A 244 0.26 0.34 -4.30
CA ALA A 244 1.44 0.12 -3.47
C ALA A 244 1.04 0.10 -1.99
N ARG A 245 1.54 -0.91 -1.25
CA ARG A 245 1.28 -1.10 0.18
C ARG A 245 2.61 -1.11 0.90
N ILE A 246 2.87 -0.06 1.68
CA ILE A 246 4.15 0.12 2.37
C ILE A 246 3.98 -0.24 3.83
N VAL A 247 4.73 -1.24 4.28
CA VAL A 247 4.82 -1.70 5.65
C VAL A 247 6.07 -1.11 6.28
N ILE A 248 5.90 -0.47 7.44
CA ILE A 248 7.01 0.09 8.21
C ILE A 248 7.03 -0.56 9.59
N GLU A 249 8.21 -0.97 10.01
CA GLU A 249 8.42 -1.78 11.22
C GLU A 249 9.53 -1.16 12.06
N ILE A 250 9.33 -1.11 13.38
CA ILE A 250 10.31 -0.56 14.32
C ILE A 250 10.92 -1.69 15.13
N ASP A 251 12.17 -2.05 14.79
CA ASP A 251 12.83 -3.20 15.36
C ASP A 251 13.51 -2.88 16.68
N GLY A 252 12.98 -3.47 17.75
CA GLY A 252 13.60 -3.50 19.07
C GLY A 252 14.52 -4.71 19.28
N LEU A 253 15.21 -4.72 20.43
CA LEU A 253 16.08 -5.83 20.84
C LEU A 253 15.38 -7.20 20.77
N HIS A 254 14.10 -7.25 21.12
CA HIS A 254 13.28 -8.46 21.11
C HIS A 254 13.11 -9.11 19.72
N HIS A 255 13.42 -8.41 18.63
CA HIS A 255 13.33 -8.95 17.27
C HIS A 255 14.52 -9.83 16.88
N TYR A 256 15.67 -9.66 17.54
CA TYR A 256 16.93 -10.31 17.17
C TYR A 256 17.74 -10.80 18.37
N ALA A 257 17.21 -10.69 19.58
CA ALA A 257 17.83 -11.19 20.79
C ALA A 257 16.90 -12.16 21.51
N ASN A 258 17.50 -13.11 22.23
CA ASN A 258 16.82 -14.02 23.13
C ASN A 258 16.37 -13.30 24.42
N ASP A 259 15.73 -14.05 25.33
CA ASP A 259 15.16 -13.49 26.56
C ASP A 259 16.23 -12.96 27.53
N ASP A 260 17.49 -13.40 27.38
CA ASP A 260 18.66 -12.89 28.10
C ASP A 260 19.29 -11.64 27.43
N GLY A 261 18.68 -11.14 26.35
CA GLY A 261 19.17 -9.97 25.61
C GLY A 261 20.40 -10.21 24.73
N ARG A 262 20.78 -11.47 24.50
CA ARG A 262 21.87 -11.87 23.59
C ARG A 262 21.35 -12.09 22.18
N ALA A 263 22.17 -11.81 21.18
CA ALA A 263 21.81 -12.06 19.79
C ALA A 263 21.34 -13.50 19.56
N ASP A 264 20.26 -13.66 18.79
CA ASP A 264 19.61 -14.91 18.47
C ASP A 264 19.45 -15.03 16.94
N ASP A 265 20.29 -15.88 16.35
CA ASP A 265 20.34 -16.08 14.91
C ASP A 265 19.03 -16.67 14.35
N HIS A 266 18.29 -17.45 15.16
CA HIS A 266 17.02 -18.01 14.74
C HIS A 266 15.93 -16.94 14.67
N ARG A 267 15.80 -16.10 15.71
CA ARG A 267 14.86 -14.96 15.71
C ARG A 267 15.16 -14.01 14.54
N TYR A 268 16.44 -13.71 14.31
CA TYR A 268 16.86 -12.91 13.17
C TYR A 268 16.48 -13.55 11.83
N ALA A 269 16.78 -14.85 11.64
CA ALA A 269 16.47 -15.59 10.43
C ALA A 269 14.97 -15.66 10.12
N GLU A 270 14.13 -15.85 11.15
CA GLU A 270 12.67 -15.82 11.03
C GLU A 270 12.17 -14.43 10.58
N MET A 271 12.64 -13.37 11.25
CA MET A 271 12.28 -12.00 10.90
C MET A 271 12.59 -11.67 9.43
N VAL A 272 13.80 -11.98 8.95
CA VAL A 272 14.17 -11.71 7.54
C VAL A 272 13.44 -12.62 6.55
N ALA A 273 13.00 -13.81 6.98
CA ALA A 273 12.18 -14.69 6.15
C ALA A 273 10.76 -14.12 5.97
N GLU A 274 10.16 -13.58 7.02
CA GLU A 274 8.85 -12.92 6.94
C GLU A 274 8.88 -11.68 6.05
N ASP A 275 9.97 -10.91 6.08
CA ASP A 275 10.16 -9.79 5.15
C ASP A 275 10.16 -10.21 3.69
N ARG A 276 10.90 -11.29 3.39
CA ARG A 276 10.91 -11.82 2.02
C ARG A 276 9.52 -12.27 1.61
N LYS A 277 8.74 -12.88 2.50
CA LYS A 277 7.34 -13.26 2.22
C LYS A 277 6.48 -12.04 1.90
N LEU A 278 6.57 -10.97 2.69
CA LEU A 278 5.84 -9.72 2.45
C LEU A 278 6.22 -9.09 1.12
N ARG A 279 7.52 -8.95 0.83
CA ARG A 279 8.01 -8.41 -0.44
C ARG A 279 7.60 -9.27 -1.65
N LEU A 280 7.62 -10.60 -1.49
CA LEU A 280 7.14 -11.50 -2.53
C LEU A 280 5.62 -11.40 -2.75
N ALA A 281 4.86 -11.06 -1.71
CA ALA A 281 3.44 -10.76 -1.79
C ALA A 281 3.12 -9.34 -2.32
N GLY A 282 4.14 -8.53 -2.59
CA GLY A 282 4.02 -7.18 -3.16
C GLY A 282 4.04 -6.03 -2.16
N TYR A 283 4.33 -6.29 -0.89
CA TYR A 283 4.54 -5.19 0.05
C TYR A 283 5.93 -4.56 -0.13
N GLU A 284 5.99 -3.24 -0.06
CA GLU A 284 7.24 -2.53 0.22
C GLU A 284 7.47 -2.57 1.73
N VAL A 285 8.64 -3.01 2.17
CA VAL A 285 8.94 -3.16 3.60
C VAL A 285 10.12 -2.27 3.97
N TYR A 286 9.97 -1.45 5.01
CA TYR A 286 11.04 -0.64 5.57
C TYR A 286 11.16 -0.90 7.07
N ARG A 287 12.37 -1.12 7.56
CA ARG A 287 12.66 -1.41 8.96
C ARG A 287 13.55 -0.33 9.55
N PHE A 288 13.13 0.20 10.69
CA PHE A 288 13.89 1.16 11.48
C PHE A 288 14.41 0.50 12.74
N GLY A 289 15.72 0.48 12.92
CA GLY A 289 16.29 -0.02 14.17
C GLY A 289 16.00 0.96 15.32
N ALA A 290 15.64 0.45 16.49
CA ALA A 290 15.41 1.30 17.67
C ALA A 290 16.62 2.20 18.01
N ALA A 291 17.84 1.77 17.67
CA ALA A 291 19.05 2.57 17.85
C ALA A 291 19.11 3.81 16.96
N GLU A 292 18.56 3.75 15.73
CA GLU A 292 18.48 4.87 14.80
C GLU A 292 17.52 5.95 15.33
N LEU A 293 16.42 5.52 15.94
CA LEU A 293 15.37 6.39 16.48
C LEU A 293 15.70 7.00 17.85
N LYS A 294 16.76 6.51 18.52
CA LYS A 294 17.24 7.03 19.82
C LYS A 294 18.34 8.08 19.70
N ARG A 295 18.89 8.33 18.50
CA ARG A 295 19.94 9.34 18.28
C ARG A 295 19.37 10.77 18.29
N ASP A 296 20.20 11.75 18.63
CA ASP A 296 19.82 13.18 18.67
C ASP A 296 19.26 13.73 17.34
N ARG A 297 19.53 13.05 16.22
CA ARG A 297 19.00 13.38 14.87
C ARG A 297 17.78 12.56 14.46
N LYS A 298 17.07 11.89 15.38
CA LYS A 298 15.94 11.01 15.06
C LYS A 298 14.86 11.64 14.17
N ARG A 299 14.56 12.93 14.38
CA ARG A 299 13.50 13.62 13.63
C ARG A 299 13.87 13.86 12.18
N SER A 300 15.14 14.16 11.88
CA SER A 300 15.57 14.38 10.50
C SER A 300 15.56 13.07 9.71
N VAL A 301 16.05 11.97 10.29
CA VAL A 301 16.07 10.68 9.60
C VAL A 301 14.67 10.22 9.18
N VAL A 302 13.70 10.29 10.10
CA VAL A 302 12.32 9.89 9.81
C VAL A 302 11.65 10.88 8.85
N SER A 303 11.84 12.19 9.03
CA SER A 303 11.22 13.19 8.13
C SER A 303 11.76 13.13 6.71
N ASP A 304 13.07 12.95 6.57
CA ASP A 304 13.76 12.91 5.28
C ASP A 304 13.37 11.65 4.52
N PHE A 305 13.36 10.50 5.21
CA PHE A 305 12.85 9.24 4.66
C PHE A 305 11.43 9.40 4.11
N PHE A 306 10.50 9.95 4.90
CA PHE A 306 9.11 10.07 4.43
C PHE A 306 8.96 11.07 3.30
N ARG A 307 9.76 12.15 3.27
CA ARG A 307 9.77 13.08 2.14
C ARG A 307 10.19 12.35 0.86
N GLU A 308 11.33 11.66 0.89
CA GLU A 308 11.84 10.89 -0.25
C GLU A 308 10.87 9.78 -0.67
N LEU A 309 10.25 9.09 0.30
CA LEU A 309 9.25 8.06 0.05
C LEU A 309 8.04 8.64 -0.68
N LEU A 310 7.45 9.73 -0.16
CA LEU A 310 6.28 10.37 -0.76
C LEU A 310 6.60 10.96 -2.13
N GLU A 311 7.80 11.50 -2.34
CA GLU A 311 8.27 11.98 -3.64
C GLU A 311 8.39 10.85 -4.66
N SER A 312 9.02 9.73 -4.27
CA SER A 312 9.19 8.55 -5.16
C SER A 312 7.87 7.94 -5.60
N HIS A 313 6.84 8.05 -4.76
CA HIS A 313 5.47 7.58 -5.01
C HIS A 313 4.54 8.66 -5.58
N HIS A 314 5.08 9.80 -6.03
CA HIS A 314 4.32 10.93 -6.58
C HIS A 314 3.13 11.37 -5.71
N SER A 315 3.29 11.24 -4.39
CA SER A 315 2.23 11.44 -3.38
C SER A 315 2.37 12.77 -2.64
N LEU A 316 3.31 13.62 -3.05
CA LEU A 316 3.35 15.02 -2.62
C LEU A 316 2.56 15.91 -3.58
N PRO A 317 1.86 16.93 -3.08
CA PRO A 317 1.23 17.91 -3.95
C PRO A 317 2.30 18.59 -4.81
N ALA A 318 1.97 18.88 -6.07
CA ALA A 318 2.84 19.66 -6.94
C ALA A 318 3.23 20.95 -6.21
N ALA A 319 4.53 21.28 -6.22
CA ALA A 319 5.01 22.50 -5.61
C ALA A 319 4.21 23.66 -6.17
N SER A 320 3.41 24.31 -5.32
CA SER A 320 2.71 25.52 -5.71
C SER A 320 3.79 26.53 -6.05
N THR A 321 3.96 26.86 -7.32
CA THR A 321 4.69 28.05 -7.75
C THR A 321 3.91 29.23 -7.19
N ALA A 322 4.23 29.61 -5.95
CA ALA A 322 3.77 30.83 -5.35
C ALA A 322 4.39 31.97 -6.16
N THR A 323 3.56 32.60 -7.00
CA THR A 323 3.75 33.97 -7.50
C THR A 323 3.47 34.97 -6.40
#